data_AF-A0A2T3ITN5-F1
#
_entry.id   AF-A0A2T3ITN5-F1
#
_cell.length_a   1.000
_cell.length_b   1.000
_cell.length_c   1.000
_cell.angle_alpha   90.00
_cell.angle_beta   90.00
_cell.angle_gamma   90.00
#
_symmetry.space_group_name_H-M   'P 1'
#
loop_
_entity.id
_entity.type
_entity.pdbx_description
1 polymer ?
#
loop_
_entity_poly.entity_id
_entity_poly.type
_entity_poly.pdbx_seq_one_letter_code
_entity_poly.pdbx_strand_id
1 'polypeptide(L)'
;MTDKRWVFRELVKGDRHVEGLIAYALYKVEKDRLAERLRAEDKLEDEVEASLKDFHNQVLHSDRMQDSYLKEAVGIVYDSIQESIKNINADYARKESERKQEHDRAIQQLKAEKTKLINKRNEIPAEIAAGVEKALPKYVMKAAQAHNSHWFRRLCNWLVGGFAGYAAGLVIVSATVLFLFWSADKSDRDGLLATAYREVYEILIGHPPETETKVADVEHIEPGPKKTASVGD
;
A
#
# COMPACT_ATOMS: atom_id res chain seq x y z
N MET A 1 46.00 -8.03 77.73
CA MET A 1 45.82 -9.23 76.89
C MET A 1 46.21 -8.82 75.48
N THR A 2 47.31 -9.33 74.95
CA THR A 2 47.69 -9.09 73.54
C THR A 2 46.69 -9.83 72.67
N ASP A 3 45.87 -9.09 71.93
CA ASP A 3 44.89 -9.68 71.02
C ASP A 3 45.63 -10.47 69.93
N LYS A 4 45.15 -11.68 69.63
CA LYS A 4 45.79 -12.55 68.65
C LYS A 4 45.64 -11.89 67.28
N ARG A 5 46.75 -11.48 66.65
CA ARG A 5 46.74 -10.91 65.30
C ARG A 5 46.51 -12.01 64.27
N TRP A 6 45.72 -11.69 63.25
CA TRP A 6 45.38 -12.59 62.15
C TRP A 6 45.66 -11.87 60.84
N VAL A 7 46.44 -12.47 59.93
CA VAL A 7 46.77 -11.87 58.61
C VAL A 7 45.50 -11.44 57.87
N PHE A 8 44.42 -12.21 57.98
CA PHE A 8 43.12 -11.84 57.43
C PHE A 8 42.61 -10.49 57.96
N ARG A 9 42.67 -10.24 59.27
CA ARG A 9 42.20 -8.96 59.87
C ARG A 9 43.15 -7.80 59.56
N GLU A 10 44.42 -8.09 59.32
CA GLU A 10 45.39 -7.09 58.88
C GLU A 10 45.11 -6.64 57.45
N LEU A 11 44.82 -7.57 56.53
CA LEU A 11 44.58 -7.28 55.10
C LEU A 11 43.13 -6.93 54.76
N VAL A 12 42.14 -7.50 55.46
CA VAL A 12 40.71 -7.41 55.13
C VAL A 12 39.98 -6.53 56.13
N LYS A 13 39.58 -5.32 55.70
CA LYS A 13 38.84 -4.34 56.51
C LYS A 13 37.34 -4.45 56.24
N GLY A 14 36.78 -5.61 56.57
CA GLY A 14 35.35 -5.92 56.45
C GLY A 14 34.98 -6.79 55.25
N ASP A 15 33.74 -7.29 55.25
CA ASP A 15 33.28 -8.38 54.38
C ASP A 15 33.22 -8.04 52.88
N ARG A 16 33.31 -6.75 52.55
CA ARG A 16 33.27 -6.25 51.17
C ARG A 16 34.58 -5.59 50.72
N HIS A 17 35.66 -5.76 51.47
CA HIS A 17 36.97 -5.23 51.09
C HIS A 17 37.61 -6.14 50.02
N VAL A 18 37.21 -5.95 48.76
CA VAL A 18 37.61 -6.80 47.62
C VAL A 18 39.12 -6.88 47.48
N GLU A 19 39.79 -5.73 47.58
CA GLU A 19 41.25 -5.62 47.51
C GLU A 19 41.91 -6.43 48.63
N GLY A 20 41.38 -6.34 49.85
CA GLY A 20 41.86 -7.14 50.98
C GLY A 20 41.62 -8.64 50.78
N LEU A 21 40.47 -9.04 50.24
CA LEU A 21 40.16 -10.44 49.98
C LEU A 21 41.11 -11.03 48.94
N ILE A 22 41.40 -10.28 47.89
CA ILE A 22 42.39 -10.66 46.87
C ILE A 22 43.80 -10.68 47.48
N ALA A 23 44.18 -9.67 48.27
CA ALA A 23 45.46 -9.64 48.96
C ALA A 23 45.65 -10.85 49.90
N TYR A 24 44.60 -11.25 50.60
CA TYR A 24 44.63 -12.46 51.43
C TYR A 24 44.76 -13.74 50.59
N ALA A 25 44.12 -13.80 49.43
CA ALA A 25 44.30 -14.91 48.49
C ALA A 25 45.74 -14.98 47.96
N LEU A 26 46.34 -13.83 47.61
CA LEU A 26 47.75 -13.73 47.19
C LEU A 26 48.70 -14.22 48.28
N TYR A 27 48.50 -13.77 49.53
CA TYR A 27 49.23 -14.29 50.69
C TYR A 27 49.13 -15.82 50.80
N LYS A 28 47.93 -16.39 50.63
CA LYS A 28 47.72 -17.84 50.72
C LYS A 28 48.44 -18.58 49.58
N VAL A 29 48.42 -18.04 48.38
CA VAL A 29 49.15 -18.59 47.22
C VAL A 29 50.65 -18.58 47.46
N GLU A 30 51.22 -17.49 47.99
CA GLU A 30 52.66 -17.45 48.30
C GLU A 30 53.05 -18.39 49.41
N LYS A 31 52.23 -18.50 50.46
CA LYS A 31 52.45 -19.47 51.54
C LYS A 31 52.47 -20.90 51.01
N ASP A 32 51.56 -21.22 50.09
CA ASP A 32 51.47 -22.54 49.46
C ASP A 32 52.69 -22.82 48.58
N ARG A 33 53.07 -21.87 47.71
CA ARG A 33 54.29 -21.94 46.88
C ARG A 33 55.57 -22.11 47.72
N LEU A 34 55.63 -21.46 48.89
CA LEU A 34 56.75 -21.66 49.80
C LEU A 34 56.79 -23.09 50.33
N ALA A 35 55.64 -23.65 50.72
CA ALA A 35 55.55 -25.04 51.16
C ALA A 35 55.95 -26.01 50.05
N GLU A 36 55.45 -25.81 48.83
CA GLU A 36 55.78 -26.62 47.67
C GLU A 36 57.28 -26.60 47.37
N ARG A 37 57.91 -25.42 47.38
CA ARG A 37 59.37 -25.32 47.19
C ARG A 37 60.16 -26.06 48.25
N LEU A 38 59.84 -25.87 49.53
CA LEU A 38 60.58 -26.52 50.62
C LEU A 38 60.45 -28.04 50.55
N ARG A 39 59.26 -28.55 50.22
CA ARG A 39 59.05 -29.99 50.00
C ARG A 39 59.80 -30.50 48.78
N ALA A 40 59.88 -29.72 47.70
CA ALA A 40 60.68 -30.05 46.53
C ALA A 40 62.20 -30.04 46.80
N GLU A 41 62.63 -29.37 47.88
CA GLU A 41 64.01 -29.37 48.39
C GLU A 41 64.25 -30.48 49.43
N ASP A 42 63.37 -31.48 49.53
CA ASP A 42 63.42 -32.60 50.47
C ASP A 42 63.54 -32.18 51.95
N LYS A 43 62.96 -31.02 52.31
CA LYS A 43 62.85 -30.58 53.70
C LYS A 43 61.89 -31.47 54.49
N LEU A 44 62.23 -31.74 55.75
CA LEU A 44 61.34 -32.42 56.69
C LEU A 44 60.11 -31.56 56.97
N GLU A 45 58.94 -32.19 57.19
CA GLU A 45 57.67 -31.46 57.38
C GLU A 45 57.73 -30.50 58.59
N ASP A 46 58.47 -30.84 59.65
CA ASP A 46 58.69 -29.95 60.80
C ASP A 46 59.44 -28.66 60.41
N GLU A 47 60.43 -28.76 59.50
CA GLU A 47 61.16 -27.60 58.97
C GLU A 47 60.26 -26.75 58.05
N VAL A 48 59.38 -27.40 57.29
CA VAL A 48 58.38 -26.73 56.46
C VAL A 48 57.43 -25.94 57.36
N GLU A 49 56.86 -26.55 58.40
CA GLU A 49 55.92 -25.88 59.29
C GLU A 49 56.56 -24.69 60.02
N ALA A 50 57.80 -24.85 60.50
CA ALA A 50 58.56 -23.75 61.09
C ALA A 50 58.74 -22.58 60.12
N SER A 51 59.15 -22.87 58.88
CA SER A 51 59.33 -21.86 57.83
C SER A 51 58.02 -21.15 57.46
N LEU A 52 56.91 -21.89 57.38
CA LEU A 52 55.59 -21.34 57.11
C LEU A 52 55.07 -20.46 58.25
N LYS A 53 55.43 -20.78 59.49
CA LYS A 53 55.13 -19.97 60.68
C LYS A 53 55.95 -18.69 60.66
N ASP A 54 57.23 -18.77 60.33
CA ASP A 54 58.10 -17.60 60.20
C ASP A 54 57.63 -16.67 59.10
N PHE A 55 57.28 -17.20 57.93
CA PHE A 55 56.66 -16.43 56.85
C PHE A 55 55.37 -15.74 57.30
N HIS A 56 54.46 -16.46 57.99
CA HIS A 56 53.25 -15.86 58.53
C HIS A 56 53.53 -14.71 59.51
N ASN A 57 54.51 -14.89 60.39
CA ASN A 57 54.92 -13.87 61.34
C ASN A 57 55.56 -12.66 60.64
N GLN A 58 56.37 -12.87 59.61
CA GLN A 58 56.95 -11.79 58.81
C GLN A 58 55.86 -10.94 58.18
N VAL A 59 54.85 -11.55 57.57
CA VAL A 59 53.70 -10.82 56.99
C VAL A 59 52.93 -10.06 58.08
N LEU A 60 52.68 -10.67 59.25
CA LEU A 60 51.98 -10.01 60.36
C LEU A 60 52.70 -8.75 60.89
N HIS A 61 54.03 -8.76 60.91
CA HIS A 61 54.84 -7.69 61.51
C HIS A 61 55.45 -6.73 60.50
N SER A 62 55.22 -6.95 59.21
CA SER A 62 55.74 -6.11 58.13
C SER A 62 54.60 -5.41 57.40
N ASP A 63 54.38 -4.13 57.74
CA ASP A 63 53.44 -3.27 57.01
C ASP A 63 53.81 -3.22 55.52
N ARG A 64 55.12 -3.22 55.21
CA ARG A 64 55.61 -3.28 53.83
C ARG A 64 55.12 -4.51 53.06
N MET A 65 55.11 -5.69 53.68
CA MET A 65 54.60 -6.90 53.02
C MET A 65 53.09 -6.83 52.83
N GLN A 66 52.36 -6.33 53.84
CA GLN A 66 50.92 -6.15 53.77
C GLN A 66 50.52 -5.18 52.65
N ASP A 67 51.21 -4.04 52.58
CA ASP A 67 51.05 -3.04 51.52
C ASP A 67 51.39 -3.60 50.14
N SER A 68 52.39 -4.49 50.04
CA SER A 68 52.74 -5.14 48.77
C SER A 68 51.58 -5.99 48.25
N TYR A 69 50.96 -6.82 49.09
CA TYR A 69 49.80 -7.62 48.69
C TYR A 69 48.59 -6.75 48.34
N LEU A 70 48.34 -5.69 49.11
CA LEU A 70 47.25 -4.76 48.81
C LEU A 70 47.49 -4.04 47.48
N LYS A 71 48.71 -3.58 47.21
CA LYS A 71 49.06 -2.92 45.95
C LYS A 71 48.93 -3.86 44.76
N GLU A 72 49.35 -5.11 44.90
CA GLU A 72 49.18 -6.12 43.86
C GLU A 72 47.71 -6.43 43.61
N ALA A 73 46.91 -6.59 44.67
CA ALA A 73 45.47 -6.77 44.57
C ALA A 73 44.77 -5.61 43.84
N VAL A 74 45.12 -4.37 44.17
CA VAL A 74 44.63 -3.17 43.48
C VAL A 74 45.01 -3.20 42.01
N GLY A 75 46.24 -3.61 41.68
CA GLY A 75 46.71 -3.77 40.31
C GLY A 75 45.85 -4.77 39.52
N ILE A 76 45.59 -5.95 40.09
CA ILE A 76 44.74 -6.97 39.45
C ILE A 76 43.33 -6.45 39.17
N VAL A 77 42.71 -5.76 40.14
CA VAL A 77 41.36 -5.18 39.96
C VAL A 77 41.39 -4.10 38.89
N TYR A 78 42.37 -3.22 38.93
CA TYR A 78 42.52 -2.15 37.96
C TYR A 78 42.67 -2.71 36.54
N ASP A 79 43.55 -3.68 36.35
CA ASP A 79 43.81 -4.30 35.04
C ASP A 79 42.55 -4.99 34.50
N SER A 80 41.83 -5.72 35.36
CA SER A 80 40.56 -6.36 34.99
C SER A 80 39.47 -5.35 34.57
N ILE A 81 39.41 -4.21 35.26
CA ILE A 81 38.49 -3.12 34.89
C ILE A 81 38.90 -2.50 33.55
N GLN A 82 40.19 -2.23 33.33
CA GLN A 82 40.68 -1.67 32.07
C GLN A 82 40.42 -2.61 30.89
N GLU A 83 40.63 -3.90 31.07
CA GLU A 83 40.31 -4.90 30.06
C GLU A 83 38.80 -4.96 29.78
N SER A 84 37.97 -4.91 30.82
CA SER A 84 36.51 -4.86 30.68
C SER A 84 36.06 -3.62 29.90
N ILE A 85 36.60 -2.44 30.22
CA ILE A 85 36.31 -1.19 29.49
C ILE A 85 36.70 -1.32 28.01
N LYS A 86 37.89 -1.86 27.74
CA LYS A 86 38.36 -2.08 26.36
C LYS A 86 37.41 -3.01 25.60
N ASN A 87 36.99 -4.11 26.20
CA ASN A 87 36.10 -5.08 25.59
C ASN A 87 34.70 -4.51 25.34
N ILE A 88 34.17 -3.75 26.30
CA ILE A 88 32.89 -3.04 26.17
C ILE A 88 32.94 -2.03 25.03
N ASN A 89 33.99 -1.21 24.96
CA ASN A 89 34.15 -0.23 23.89
C ASN A 89 34.26 -0.88 22.51
N ALA A 90 34.98 -2.01 22.42
CA ALA A 90 35.06 -2.77 21.18
C ALA A 90 33.70 -3.34 20.75
N ASP A 91 32.90 -3.87 21.70
CA ASP A 91 31.55 -4.36 21.43
C ASP A 91 30.61 -3.24 20.96
N TYR A 92 30.65 -2.07 21.62
CA TYR A 92 29.87 -0.91 21.19
C TYR A 92 30.25 -0.42 19.79
N ALA A 93 31.55 -0.31 19.50
CA ALA A 93 32.02 0.07 18.17
C ALA A 93 31.54 -0.90 17.09
N ARG A 94 31.59 -2.21 17.36
CA ARG A 94 31.04 -3.23 16.46
C ARG A 94 29.54 -3.05 16.24
N LYS A 95 28.75 -2.97 17.32
CA LYS A 95 27.28 -2.79 17.24
C LYS A 95 26.88 -1.49 16.52
N GLU A 96 27.66 -0.44 16.68
CA GLU A 96 27.43 0.81 15.94
C GLU A 96 27.70 0.63 14.44
N SER A 97 28.79 -0.05 14.08
CA SER A 97 29.11 -0.35 12.68
C SER A 97 28.06 -1.24 12.02
N GLU A 98 27.57 -2.27 12.72
CA GLU A 98 26.52 -3.17 12.26
C GLU A 98 25.21 -2.39 12.02
N ARG A 99 24.77 -1.59 12.99
CA ARG A 99 23.56 -0.77 12.85
C ARG A 99 23.66 0.23 11.70
N LYS A 100 24.82 0.87 11.52
CA LYS A 100 25.06 1.76 10.38
C LYS A 100 24.94 1.00 9.05
N GLN A 101 25.55 -0.17 8.96
CA GLN A 101 25.47 -1.00 7.76
C GLN A 101 24.03 -1.47 7.47
N GLU A 102 23.29 -1.90 8.49
CA GLU A 102 21.88 -2.27 8.35
C GLU A 102 21.02 -1.09 7.90
N HIS A 103 21.24 0.09 8.49
CA HIS A 103 20.54 1.30 8.12
C HIS A 103 20.83 1.71 6.67
N ASP A 104 22.09 1.65 6.24
CA ASP A 104 22.48 1.96 4.86
C ASP A 104 21.87 0.98 3.86
N ARG A 105 21.84 -0.32 4.20
CA ARG A 105 21.14 -1.34 3.41
C ARG A 105 19.65 -1.05 3.30
N ALA A 106 19.00 -0.69 4.41
CA ALA A 106 17.57 -0.33 4.40
C ALA A 106 17.32 0.91 3.53
N ILE A 107 18.16 1.94 3.62
CA ILE A 107 18.08 3.12 2.75
C ILE A 107 18.23 2.73 1.27
N GLN A 108 19.18 1.87 0.93
CA GLN A 108 19.38 1.41 -0.44
C GLN A 108 18.17 0.63 -0.97
N GLN A 109 17.60 -0.26 -0.15
CA GLN A 109 16.39 -0.99 -0.50
C GLN A 109 15.20 -0.06 -0.74
N LEU A 110 14.97 0.88 0.17
CA LEU A 110 13.89 1.87 0.03
C LEU A 110 14.09 2.77 -1.20
N LYS A 111 15.33 3.15 -1.53
CA LYS A 111 15.64 3.89 -2.76
C LYS A 111 15.34 3.06 -4.00
N ALA A 112 15.75 1.79 -4.03
CA ALA A 112 15.49 0.90 -5.15
C ALA A 112 13.99 0.64 -5.35
N GLU A 113 13.25 0.43 -4.25
CA GLU A 113 11.80 0.27 -4.28
C GLU A 113 11.09 1.54 -4.76
N LYS A 114 11.48 2.71 -4.25
CA LYS A 114 10.98 4.00 -4.73
C LYS A 114 11.17 4.16 -6.23
N THR A 115 12.35 3.83 -6.77
CA THR A 115 12.61 3.89 -8.21
C THR A 115 11.73 2.92 -8.99
N LYS A 116 11.55 1.69 -8.50
CA LYS A 116 10.64 0.71 -9.12
C LYS A 116 9.20 1.23 -9.16
N LEU A 117 8.72 1.83 -8.08
CA LEU A 117 7.38 2.41 -8.00
C LEU A 117 7.21 3.61 -8.94
N ILE A 118 8.23 4.46 -9.06
CA ILE A 118 8.23 5.58 -10.02
C ILE A 118 8.17 5.06 -11.46
N ASN A 119 8.97 4.05 -11.81
CA ASN A 119 8.96 3.46 -13.15
C ASN A 119 7.59 2.85 -13.46
N LYS A 120 7.03 2.04 -12.55
CA LYS A 120 5.67 1.50 -12.69
C LYS A 120 4.63 2.62 -12.87
N ARG A 121 4.69 3.67 -12.06
CA ARG A 121 3.79 4.83 -12.20
C ARG A 121 3.91 5.48 -13.58
N ASN A 122 5.12 5.57 -14.13
CA ASN A 122 5.35 6.16 -15.44
C ASN A 122 4.93 5.22 -16.61
N GLU A 123 4.83 3.91 -16.37
CA GLU A 123 4.34 2.91 -17.33
C GLU A 123 2.80 2.88 -17.41
N ILE A 124 2.10 3.18 -16.31
CA ILE A 124 0.63 3.19 -16.24
C ILE A 124 -0.03 3.99 -17.39
N PRO A 125 0.39 5.23 -17.74
CA PRO A 125 -0.20 5.95 -18.86
C PRO A 125 -0.08 5.22 -20.21
N ALA A 126 1.05 4.56 -20.46
CA ALA A 126 1.26 3.79 -21.68
C ALA A 126 0.40 2.52 -21.71
N GLU A 127 0.26 1.83 -20.57
CA GLU A 127 -0.64 0.68 -20.43
C GLU A 127 -2.11 1.08 -20.61
N ILE A 128 -2.54 2.20 -20.03
CA ILE A 128 -3.89 2.75 -20.21
C ILE A 128 -4.12 3.09 -21.69
N ALA A 129 -3.17 3.78 -22.34
CA ALA A 129 -3.28 4.13 -23.77
C ALA A 129 -3.42 2.87 -24.65
N ALA A 130 -2.58 1.87 -24.44
CA ALA A 130 -2.65 0.60 -25.17
C ALA A 130 -3.97 -0.18 -24.88
N GLY A 131 -4.47 -0.11 -23.64
CA GLY A 131 -5.75 -0.70 -23.25
C GLY A 131 -6.94 0.01 -23.93
N VAL A 132 -6.93 1.34 -23.95
CA VAL A 132 -7.94 2.18 -24.62
C VAL A 132 -7.93 1.91 -26.12
N GLU A 133 -6.76 1.85 -26.75
CA GLU A 133 -6.61 1.54 -28.19
C GLU A 133 -7.20 0.17 -28.55
N LYS A 134 -6.95 -0.86 -27.74
CA LYS A 134 -7.52 -2.20 -27.95
C LYS A 134 -9.03 -2.27 -27.67
N ALA A 135 -9.53 -1.46 -26.74
CA ALA A 135 -10.94 -1.44 -26.36
C ALA A 135 -11.80 -0.62 -27.35
N LEU A 136 -11.28 0.50 -27.86
CA LEU A 136 -11.92 1.42 -28.80
C LEU A 136 -12.64 0.72 -29.96
N PRO A 137 -12.01 -0.18 -30.76
CA PRO A 137 -12.69 -0.81 -31.89
C PRO A 137 -13.88 -1.67 -31.46
N LYS A 138 -13.81 -2.33 -30.29
CA LYS A 138 -14.94 -3.12 -29.76
C LYS A 138 -16.11 -2.25 -29.34
N TYR A 139 -15.83 -1.09 -28.73
CA TYR A 139 -16.87 -0.13 -28.35
C TYR A 139 -17.50 0.54 -29.58
N VAL A 140 -16.68 0.97 -30.54
CA VAL A 140 -17.15 1.59 -31.79
C VAL A 140 -17.98 0.61 -32.60
N MET A 141 -17.57 -0.66 -32.74
CA MET A 141 -18.36 -1.68 -33.42
C MET A 141 -19.71 -1.92 -32.74
N LYS A 142 -19.74 -2.05 -31.41
CA LYS A 142 -21.00 -2.21 -30.67
C LYS A 142 -21.92 -0.99 -30.80
N ALA A 143 -21.37 0.22 -30.77
CA ALA A 143 -22.12 1.46 -30.95
C ALA A 143 -22.69 1.58 -32.38
N ALA A 144 -21.89 1.28 -33.41
CA ALA A 144 -22.32 1.27 -34.81
C ALA A 144 -23.43 0.23 -35.07
N GLN A 145 -23.31 -0.96 -34.47
CA GLN A 145 -24.30 -2.03 -34.58
C GLN A 145 -25.62 -1.68 -33.88
N ALA A 146 -25.57 -0.97 -32.74
CA ALA A 146 -26.76 -0.50 -32.04
C ALA A 146 -27.50 0.61 -32.81
N HIS A 147 -26.78 1.50 -33.49
CA HIS A 147 -27.37 2.62 -34.23
C HIS A 147 -28.12 2.18 -35.50
N ASN A 148 -27.63 1.17 -36.23
CA ASN A 148 -28.20 0.81 -37.54
C ASN A 148 -29.48 -0.05 -37.49
N SER A 149 -29.80 -0.67 -36.35
CA SER A 149 -30.91 -1.63 -36.25
C SER A 149 -32.29 -0.97 -35.97
N HIS A 150 -32.31 0.13 -35.22
CA HIS A 150 -33.59 0.69 -34.73
C HIS A 150 -34.28 1.66 -35.70
N TRP A 151 -33.54 2.43 -36.50
CA TRP A 151 -34.14 3.41 -37.41
C TRP A 151 -34.81 2.74 -38.62
N PHE A 152 -34.18 1.68 -39.18
CA PHE A 152 -34.74 0.93 -40.31
C PHE A 152 -36.02 0.20 -39.92
N ARG A 153 -36.05 -0.42 -38.73
CA ARG A 153 -37.27 -1.04 -38.18
C ARG A 153 -38.39 -0.02 -37.93
N ARG A 154 -38.05 1.18 -37.45
CA ARG A 154 -39.04 2.26 -37.28
C ARG A 154 -39.61 2.73 -38.61
N LEU A 155 -38.79 2.84 -39.66
CA LEU A 155 -39.25 3.21 -41.00
C LEU A 155 -40.21 2.17 -41.58
N CYS A 156 -39.90 0.88 -41.45
CA CYS A 156 -40.78 -0.20 -41.90
C CYS A 156 -42.09 -0.27 -41.09
N ASN A 157 -42.03 -0.12 -39.76
CA ASN A 157 -43.25 -0.07 -38.94
C ASN A 157 -44.09 1.18 -39.22
N TRP A 158 -43.48 2.31 -39.56
CA TRP A 158 -44.20 3.51 -39.98
C TRP A 158 -44.94 3.30 -41.31
N LEU A 159 -44.29 2.67 -42.29
CA LEU A 159 -44.92 2.31 -43.57
C LEU A 159 -46.11 1.35 -43.40
N VAL A 160 -45.98 0.37 -42.49
CA VAL A 160 -47.03 -0.63 -42.24
C VAL A 160 -48.16 -0.09 -41.35
N GLY A 161 -47.87 0.86 -40.45
CA GLY A 161 -48.81 1.29 -39.42
C GLY A 161 -49.66 2.52 -39.73
N GLY A 162 -49.29 3.37 -40.70
CA GLY A 162 -49.91 4.69 -40.83
C GLY A 162 -50.18 5.22 -42.24
N PHE A 163 -49.76 4.53 -43.30
CA PHE A 163 -49.85 5.04 -44.68
C PHE A 163 -50.69 4.16 -45.62
N ALA A 164 -51.50 3.24 -45.07
CA ALA A 164 -52.28 2.29 -45.86
C ALA A 164 -53.47 2.91 -46.61
N GLY A 165 -54.08 4.00 -46.10
CA GLY A 165 -55.28 4.58 -46.72
C GLY A 165 -55.03 5.23 -48.09
N TYR A 166 -54.06 6.14 -48.16
CA TYR A 166 -53.78 6.89 -49.39
C TYR A 166 -52.98 6.06 -50.40
N ALA A 167 -52.04 5.22 -49.95
CA ALA A 167 -51.29 4.34 -50.85
C ALA A 167 -52.17 3.24 -51.47
N ALA A 168 -53.09 2.64 -50.71
CA ALA A 168 -54.04 1.68 -51.27
C ALA A 168 -54.99 2.34 -52.28
N GLY A 169 -55.47 3.56 -52.00
CA GLY A 169 -56.25 4.35 -52.95
C GLY A 169 -55.51 4.61 -54.25
N LEU A 170 -54.24 5.03 -54.18
CA LEU A 170 -53.40 5.25 -55.36
C LEU A 170 -53.15 3.97 -56.16
N VAL A 171 -52.95 2.83 -55.49
CA VAL A 171 -52.78 1.53 -56.15
C VAL A 171 -54.06 1.09 -56.85
N ILE A 172 -55.23 1.23 -56.21
CA ILE A 172 -56.53 0.87 -56.80
C ILE A 172 -56.83 1.77 -58.00
N VAL A 173 -56.65 3.09 -57.88
CA VAL A 173 -56.83 4.04 -58.98
C VAL A 173 -55.90 3.70 -60.15
N SER A 174 -54.63 3.42 -59.87
CA SER A 174 -53.66 3.06 -60.90
C SER A 174 -54.03 1.74 -61.59
N ALA A 175 -54.51 0.75 -60.84
CA ALA A 175 -54.98 -0.52 -61.38
C ALA A 175 -56.24 -0.36 -62.24
N THR A 176 -57.19 0.49 -61.83
CA THR A 176 -58.42 0.77 -62.60
C THR A 176 -58.10 1.52 -63.90
N VAL A 177 -57.20 2.51 -63.85
CA VAL A 177 -56.74 3.23 -65.06
C VAL A 177 -56.03 2.28 -66.02
N LEU A 178 -55.15 1.40 -65.53
CA LEU A 178 -54.48 0.39 -66.34
C LEU A 178 -55.47 -0.62 -66.95
N PHE A 179 -56.49 -1.04 -66.20
CA PHE A 179 -57.53 -1.95 -66.67
C PHE A 179 -58.40 -1.32 -67.77
N LEU A 180 -58.81 -0.07 -67.59
CA LEU A 180 -59.55 0.68 -68.61
C LEU A 180 -58.70 0.94 -69.87
N PHE A 181 -57.42 1.23 -69.70
CA PHE A 181 -56.49 1.39 -70.82
C PHE A 181 -56.27 0.10 -71.62
N TRP A 182 -56.36 -1.05 -70.95
CA TRP A 182 -56.29 -2.37 -71.57
C TRP A 182 -57.61 -2.78 -72.26
N SER A 183 -58.76 -2.37 -71.71
CA SER A 183 -60.08 -2.76 -72.21
C SER A 183 -60.71 -1.81 -73.24
N ALA A 184 -60.21 -0.57 -73.41
CA ALA A 184 -60.84 0.45 -74.26
C ALA A 184 -60.21 0.54 -75.67
N ASP A 185 -61.06 0.77 -76.68
CA ASP A 185 -60.67 0.97 -78.07
C ASP A 185 -60.03 2.36 -78.30
N LYS A 186 -59.19 2.50 -79.34
CA LYS A 186 -58.22 3.62 -79.45
C LYS A 186 -58.83 5.03 -79.47
N SER A 187 -60.11 5.21 -79.82
CA SER A 187 -60.75 6.53 -79.93
C SER A 187 -61.29 7.11 -78.62
N ASP A 188 -61.44 6.30 -77.56
CA ASP A 188 -62.09 6.74 -76.31
C ASP A 188 -61.09 6.92 -75.13
N ARG A 189 -59.80 6.68 -75.39
CA ARG A 189 -58.74 6.67 -74.36
C ARG A 189 -58.44 8.05 -73.79
N ASP A 190 -58.51 9.09 -74.61
CA ASP A 190 -58.16 10.45 -74.21
C ASP A 190 -59.27 11.11 -73.36
N GLY A 191 -60.53 10.74 -73.60
CA GLY A 191 -61.67 11.21 -72.79
C GLY A 191 -61.68 10.59 -71.39
N LEU A 192 -61.34 9.31 -71.27
CA LEU A 192 -61.31 8.59 -69.99
C LEU A 192 -60.15 9.04 -69.08
N LEU A 193 -58.99 9.36 -69.65
CA LEU A 193 -57.85 9.88 -68.89
C LEU A 193 -58.11 11.26 -68.29
N ALA A 194 -58.83 12.13 -69.01
CA ALA A 194 -59.19 13.46 -68.51
C ALA A 194 -60.16 13.38 -67.31
N THR A 195 -61.11 12.44 -67.33
CA THR A 195 -62.05 12.23 -66.23
C THR A 195 -61.37 11.60 -65.01
N ALA A 196 -60.52 10.60 -65.22
CA ALA A 196 -59.78 9.94 -64.13
C ALA A 196 -58.81 10.89 -63.42
N TYR A 197 -58.10 11.75 -64.16
CA TYR A 197 -57.23 12.77 -63.55
C TYR A 197 -58.01 13.80 -62.72
N ARG A 198 -59.22 14.17 -63.16
CA ARG A 198 -60.07 15.13 -62.45
C ARG A 198 -60.57 14.59 -61.12
N GLU A 199 -61.05 13.35 -61.06
CA GLU A 199 -61.50 12.74 -59.80
C GLU A 199 -60.33 12.53 -58.81
N VAL A 200 -59.15 12.15 -59.31
CA VAL A 200 -57.95 12.03 -58.44
C VAL A 200 -57.55 13.38 -57.88
N TYR A 201 -57.63 14.46 -58.67
CA TYR A 201 -57.36 15.82 -58.22
C TYR A 201 -58.40 16.32 -57.19
N GLU A 202 -59.68 16.00 -57.38
CA GLU A 202 -60.76 16.36 -56.46
C GLU A 202 -60.65 15.61 -55.12
N ILE A 203 -60.24 14.33 -55.13
CA ILE A 203 -59.93 13.56 -53.90
C ILE A 203 -58.69 14.11 -53.18
N LEU A 204 -57.69 14.59 -53.92
CA LEU A 204 -56.44 15.09 -53.34
C LEU A 204 -56.59 16.46 -52.64
N ILE A 205 -57.58 17.28 -53.03
CA ILE A 205 -57.72 18.69 -52.60
C ILE A 205 -58.82 18.89 -51.56
N GLY A 206 -59.69 17.90 -51.33
CA GLY A 206 -60.59 17.84 -50.17
C GLY A 206 -61.46 19.08 -49.93
N HIS A 207 -62.70 19.07 -50.41
CA HIS A 207 -63.71 20.03 -49.94
C HIS A 207 -64.65 19.38 -48.91
N PRO A 208 -64.77 19.95 -47.69
CA PRO A 208 -65.80 19.53 -46.74
C PRO A 208 -67.18 20.07 -47.16
N PRO A 209 -68.28 19.32 -46.94
CA PRO A 209 -69.62 19.83 -47.23
C PRO A 209 -70.03 20.92 -46.22
N GLU A 210 -70.53 22.04 -46.74
CA GLU A 210 -71.10 23.15 -45.98
C GLU A 210 -72.45 22.77 -45.35
N THR A 211 -72.65 23.09 -44.06
CA THR A 211 -73.97 23.44 -43.51
C THR A 211 -73.82 24.45 -42.36
N GLU A 212 -74.12 25.71 -42.67
CA GLU A 212 -74.93 26.69 -41.93
C GLU A 212 -74.96 26.74 -40.37
N THR A 213 -74.55 27.91 -39.85
CA THR A 213 -75.07 28.68 -38.68
C THR A 213 -75.08 28.02 -37.28
N LYS A 214 -74.58 28.63 -36.18
CA LYS A 214 -74.68 30.03 -35.73
C LYS A 214 -73.73 30.29 -34.53
N VAL A 215 -72.96 31.36 -34.67
CA VAL A 215 -72.35 32.32 -33.70
C VAL A 215 -72.71 32.17 -32.21
N ALA A 216 -71.68 32.07 -31.36
CA ALA A 216 -71.29 33.02 -30.29
C ALA A 216 -69.98 32.50 -29.66
N ASP A 217 -68.83 33.16 -29.87
CA ASP A 217 -68.31 34.29 -29.06
C ASP A 217 -68.22 33.90 -27.55
N VAL A 218 -67.12 34.01 -26.81
CA VAL A 218 -65.93 34.86 -26.93
C VAL A 218 -64.96 34.50 -25.75
N GLU A 219 -63.66 34.83 -25.92
CA GLU A 219 -62.61 35.03 -24.89
C GLU A 219 -62.20 33.85 -23.98
N HIS A 220 -61.00 33.26 -24.09
CA HIS A 220 -59.66 33.84 -23.86
C HIS A 220 -59.52 34.53 -22.49
N ILE A 221 -58.68 33.95 -21.62
CA ILE A 221 -57.65 34.59 -20.76
C ILE A 221 -57.11 33.50 -19.80
N GLU A 222 -55.93 32.95 -20.11
CA GLU A 222 -54.90 32.67 -19.10
C GLU A 222 -54.29 34.03 -18.66
N PRO A 223 -53.67 34.24 -17.47
CA PRO A 223 -52.65 33.34 -16.92
C PRO A 223 -52.37 33.36 -15.39
N GLY A 224 -51.76 32.27 -14.88
CA GLY A 224 -50.77 32.28 -13.78
C GLY A 224 -51.21 32.76 -12.37
N PRO A 225 -50.32 32.75 -11.35
CA PRO A 225 -48.88 32.50 -11.40
C PRO A 225 -48.38 31.38 -10.48
N LYS A 226 -47.13 30.97 -10.78
CA LYS A 226 -46.22 30.22 -9.92
C LYS A 226 -46.06 30.90 -8.55
N LYS A 227 -46.03 30.09 -7.48
CA LYS A 227 -45.24 30.38 -6.29
C LYS A 227 -44.19 29.30 -6.06
N THR A 228 -42.98 29.79 -6.02
CA THR A 228 -41.71 29.16 -5.65
C THR A 228 -41.68 28.76 -4.18
N ALA A 229 -40.97 27.67 -3.93
CA ALA A 229 -40.02 27.41 -2.85
C ALA A 229 -40.08 28.26 -1.57
N SER A 230 -40.06 27.58 -0.43
CA SER A 230 -38.87 27.49 0.45
C SER A 230 -39.20 26.52 1.59
N VAL A 231 -38.27 25.62 1.95
CA VAL A 231 -37.56 25.62 3.25
C VAL A 231 -38.53 25.38 4.41
N GLY A 232 -38.46 24.30 5.15
CA GLY A 232 -37.33 23.47 5.53
C GLY A 232 -37.60 23.06 6.97
N ASP A 233 -37.35 21.80 7.28
CA ASP A 233 -36.95 21.25 8.57
C ASP A 233 -36.50 19.81 8.32
#